data_AF-A0A2J8NVI5-F1
#
_entry.id   AF-A0A2J8NVI5-F1
#
_cell.length_a   1.000
_cell.length_b   1.000
_cell.length_c   1.000
_cell.angle_alpha   90.00
_cell.angle_beta   90.00
_cell.angle_gamma   90.00
#
_symmetry.space_group_name_H-M   'P 1'
#
loop_
_entity.id
_entity.type
_entity.pdbx_description
1 polymer ?
#
loop_
_entity_poly.entity_id
_entity_poly.type
_entity_poly.pdbx_seq_one_letter_code
_entity_poly.pdbx_strand_id
1 'polypeptide(L)'
;SRLLYHITDGDNPLLSPRCSIFSQSQRFNLDPESAPSPPSTQQFMMPRSSSRCSCGDGKEPQTITQLTKHIQSLKRKIRKFEEKFEQEKKYRPSHGDKTSNPEVLKWMNDLAKGRKQLKGKSQPKIFFPHKGST
;
A
#
# COMPACT_ATOMS: atom_id res chain seq x y z
N SER A 1 -21.58 -63.42 18.42
CA SER A 1 -22.76 -62.87 17.73
C SER A 1 -22.64 -61.35 17.71
N ARG A 2 -22.18 -60.71 16.61
CA ARG A 2 -22.97 -59.86 15.67
C ARG A 2 -24.04 -59.02 16.42
N LEU A 3 -24.03 -57.69 16.40
CA LEU A 3 -24.43 -56.83 15.27
C LEU A 3 -24.04 -55.36 15.52
N LEU A 4 -23.38 -54.72 14.54
CA LEU A 4 -23.33 -53.28 14.20
C LEU A 4 -22.01 -53.03 13.44
N TYR A 5 -21.84 -53.60 12.25
CA TYR A 5 -22.45 -53.20 10.97
C TYR A 5 -21.83 -51.90 10.43
N HIS A 6 -20.84 -52.10 9.56
CA HIS A 6 -20.64 -51.37 8.31
C HIS A 6 -21.02 -49.89 8.28
N ILE A 7 -20.07 -49.01 8.62
CA ILE A 7 -19.74 -47.84 7.79
C ILE A 7 -18.21 -47.64 7.84
N THR A 8 -17.46 -48.70 7.57
CA THR A 8 -16.15 -48.58 6.92
C THR A 8 -16.39 -48.84 5.44
N ASP A 9 -17.23 -48.00 4.82
CA ASP A 9 -17.27 -47.90 3.38
C ASP A 9 -16.35 -46.75 3.01
N GLY A 10 -15.38 -47.02 2.15
CA GLY A 10 -14.32 -46.10 1.74
C GLY A 10 -14.85 -44.97 0.85
N ASP A 11 -15.81 -44.21 1.34
CA ASP A 11 -16.32 -42.98 0.75
C ASP A 11 -16.11 -41.85 1.77
N ASN A 12 -14.99 -41.15 1.63
CA ASN A 12 -14.78 -39.91 2.35
C ASN A 12 -15.93 -38.98 1.96
N PRO A 13 -16.75 -38.43 2.88
CA PRO A 13 -17.70 -37.42 2.48
C PRO A 13 -16.90 -36.30 1.83
N LEU A 14 -17.12 -36.09 0.52
CA LEU A 14 -16.33 -35.15 -0.27
C LEU A 14 -16.34 -33.80 0.47
N LEU A 15 -15.18 -33.47 1.06
CA LEU A 15 -15.00 -32.23 1.77
C LEU A 15 -15.32 -31.12 0.77
N SER A 16 -16.33 -30.30 1.10
CA SER A 16 -16.70 -29.17 0.26
C SER A 16 -15.43 -28.38 -0.09
N PRO A 17 -15.15 -28.09 -1.37
CA PRO A 17 -13.90 -27.43 -1.81
C PRO A 17 -13.68 -26.04 -1.21
N ARG A 18 -14.65 -25.53 -0.46
CA ARG A 18 -14.61 -24.23 0.22
C ARG A 18 -14.02 -24.27 1.65
N CYS A 19 -13.63 -25.44 2.16
CA CYS A 19 -13.06 -25.56 3.51
C CYS A 19 -11.57 -25.95 3.47
N SER A 20 -10.66 -24.97 3.37
CA SER A 20 -9.21 -25.24 3.31
C SER A 20 -8.35 -24.70 4.45
N ILE A 21 -8.86 -23.97 5.46
CA ILE A 21 -7.93 -23.27 6.40
C ILE A 21 -8.40 -23.25 7.87
N PHE A 22 -9.26 -24.16 8.31
CA PHE A 22 -9.61 -24.18 9.74
C PHE A 22 -9.95 -25.57 10.27
N SER A 23 -8.99 -26.48 10.18
CA SER A 23 -9.10 -27.79 10.86
C SER A 23 -7.80 -28.24 11.54
N GLN A 24 -6.93 -27.30 11.94
CA GLN A 24 -5.72 -27.62 12.71
C GLN A 24 -5.42 -26.70 13.90
N SER A 25 -6.33 -25.81 14.29
CA SER A 25 -6.12 -24.97 15.49
C SER A 25 -7.07 -25.34 16.63
N GLN A 26 -7.03 -26.60 17.04
CA GLN A 26 -7.48 -27.01 18.38
C GLN A 26 -6.23 -27.33 19.21
N ARG A 27 -5.48 -26.28 19.57
CA ARG A 27 -4.55 -26.33 20.69
C ARG A 27 -4.91 -25.17 21.63
N PHE A 28 -5.86 -25.46 22.51
CA PHE A 28 -6.11 -24.67 23.72
C PHE A 28 -4.84 -24.72 24.56
N ASN A 29 -4.07 -23.62 24.60
CA ASN A 29 -2.97 -23.47 25.55
C ASN A 29 -3.60 -23.07 26.89
N LEU A 30 -3.55 -23.97 27.88
CA LEU A 30 -4.06 -23.74 29.25
C LEU A 30 -3.01 -23.08 30.16
N ASP A 31 -2.01 -22.41 29.57
CA ASP A 31 -0.90 -21.81 30.31
C ASP A 31 -1.10 -20.29 30.47
N PRO A 32 -1.42 -19.78 31.68
CA PRO A 32 -1.65 -18.37 31.94
C PRO A 32 -0.37 -17.51 31.99
N GLU A 33 0.82 -18.11 31.92
CA GLU A 33 2.12 -17.40 31.93
C GLU A 33 2.85 -17.44 30.58
N SER A 34 2.20 -17.92 29.52
CA SER A 34 2.72 -17.77 28.16
C SER A 34 2.41 -16.37 27.63
N ALA A 35 3.47 -15.59 27.36
CA ALA A 35 3.35 -14.35 26.59
C ALA A 35 2.57 -14.63 25.30
N PRO A 36 1.56 -13.79 24.94
CA PRO A 36 0.79 -14.00 23.72
C PRO A 36 1.77 -14.08 22.55
N SER A 37 1.78 -15.23 21.86
CA SER A 37 2.72 -15.49 20.78
C SER A 37 2.74 -14.31 19.81
N PRO A 38 3.92 -13.85 19.35
CA PRO A 38 3.98 -12.83 18.30
C PRO A 38 3.13 -13.31 17.13
N PRO A 39 2.37 -12.42 16.45
CA PRO A 39 1.47 -12.82 15.38
C PRO A 39 2.27 -13.64 14.37
N SER A 40 1.99 -14.95 14.33
CA SER A 40 2.58 -15.91 13.41
C SER A 40 2.54 -15.31 12.03
N THR A 41 3.72 -15.07 11.45
CA THR A 41 4.01 -14.53 10.11
C THR A 41 2.73 -14.37 9.28
N GLN A 42 2.05 -13.24 9.47
CA GLN A 42 0.86 -12.93 8.69
C GLN A 42 1.37 -12.77 7.27
N GLN A 43 1.14 -13.80 6.43
CA GLN A 43 1.40 -13.71 5.00
C GLN A 43 0.70 -12.44 4.53
N PHE A 44 1.50 -11.45 4.13
CA PHE A 44 1.03 -10.19 3.57
C PHE A 44 -0.11 -10.52 2.64
N MET A 45 -1.29 -9.98 2.94
CA MET A 45 -2.49 -10.19 2.14
C MET A 45 -2.11 -10.01 0.67
N MET A 46 -2.18 -11.11 -0.10
CA MET A 46 -2.04 -11.07 -1.54
C MET A 46 -3.10 -10.08 -2.05
N PRO A 47 -2.73 -8.95 -2.67
CA PRO A 47 -3.72 -8.02 -3.20
C PRO A 47 -4.43 -8.72 -4.35
N ARG A 48 -5.62 -9.26 -4.07
CA ARG A 48 -6.51 -9.77 -5.11
C ARG A 48 -6.97 -8.55 -5.92
N SER A 49 -6.51 -8.52 -7.17
CA SER A 49 -6.97 -7.62 -8.23
C SER A 49 -6.60 -6.15 -8.08
N SER A 50 -5.49 -5.76 -8.73
CA SER A 50 -5.24 -4.36 -9.10
C SER A 50 -5.86 -4.06 -10.47
N SER A 51 -7.17 -4.18 -10.58
CA SER A 51 -7.92 -3.42 -11.58
C SER A 51 -8.70 -2.35 -10.83
N ARG A 52 -8.08 -1.18 -10.71
CA ARG A 52 -8.76 0.11 -10.59
C ARG A 52 -7.69 1.19 -10.74
N CYS A 53 -7.43 1.52 -12.01
CA CYS A 53 -7.02 2.88 -12.38
C CYS A 53 -7.94 3.83 -11.61
N SER A 54 -7.41 4.50 -10.59
CA SER A 54 -8.04 5.70 -10.08
C SER A 54 -7.72 6.83 -11.05
N CYS A 55 -8.43 6.82 -12.18
CA CYS A 55 -8.66 8.02 -12.98
C CYS A 55 -9.80 8.76 -12.31
N GLY A 56 -9.47 9.61 -11.34
CA GLY A 56 -10.42 10.51 -10.72
C GLY A 56 -9.90 11.94 -10.86
N ASP A 57 -10.16 12.57 -12.01
CA ASP A 57 -10.26 14.04 -12.08
C ASP A 57 -11.62 14.42 -11.47
N GLY A 58 -11.76 14.19 -10.16
CA GLY A 58 -12.87 14.68 -9.37
C GLY A 58 -12.37 15.95 -8.69
N LYS A 59 -12.95 17.09 -9.05
CA LYS A 59 -12.70 18.41 -8.46
C LYS A 59 -13.27 18.48 -7.02
N GLU A 60 -12.92 17.52 -6.17
CA GLU A 60 -13.27 17.51 -4.75
C GLU A 60 -12.07 18.02 -3.92
N PRO A 61 -12.31 18.61 -2.74
CA PRO A 61 -11.24 18.97 -1.82
C PRO A 61 -10.41 17.74 -1.47
N GLN A 62 -9.25 17.60 -2.11
CA GLN A 62 -8.38 16.45 -1.88
C GLN A 62 -7.99 16.38 -0.40
N THR A 63 -8.35 15.27 0.23
CA THR A 63 -7.98 14.96 1.62
C THR A 63 -6.47 14.81 1.74
N ILE A 64 -5.91 15.00 2.94
CA ILE A 64 -4.47 14.88 3.21
C ILE A 64 -3.92 13.53 2.71
N THR A 65 -4.68 12.45 2.89
CA THR A 65 -4.35 11.11 2.43
C THR A 65 -4.30 11.02 0.90
N GLN A 66 -5.26 11.64 0.19
CA GLN A 66 -5.24 11.70 -1.27
C GLN A 66 -4.05 12.50 -1.80
N LEU A 67 -3.76 13.67 -1.20
CA LEU A 67 -2.59 14.48 -1.56
C LEU A 67 -1.28 13.69 -1.39
N THR A 68 -1.15 12.97 -0.28
CA THR A 68 0.05 12.17 0.01
C THR A 68 0.20 11.02 -0.99
N LYS A 69 -0.89 10.30 -1.28
CA LYS A 69 -0.92 9.24 -2.30
C LYS A 69 -0.56 9.79 -3.68
N HIS A 70 -1.10 10.95 -4.04
CA HIS A 70 -0.81 11.60 -5.31
C HIS A 70 0.68 11.97 -5.42
N ILE A 71 1.26 12.60 -4.39
CA ILE A 71 2.69 12.94 -4.31
C ILE A 71 3.57 11.70 -4.49
N GLN A 72 3.25 10.60 -3.80
CA GLN A 72 4.02 9.35 -3.93
C GLN A 72 3.92 8.77 -5.34
N SER A 73 2.73 8.80 -5.95
CA SER A 73 2.51 8.37 -7.32
C SER A 73 3.35 9.19 -8.32
N LEU A 74 3.36 10.52 -8.19
CA LEU A 74 4.16 11.41 -9.04
C LEU A 74 5.66 11.11 -8.92
N LYS A 75 6.18 10.93 -7.68
CA LYS A 75 7.58 10.53 -7.47
C LYS A 75 7.91 9.21 -8.17
N ARG A 76 6.99 8.24 -8.12
CA ARG A 76 7.17 6.94 -8.78
C ARG A 76 7.18 7.08 -10.30
N LYS A 77 6.30 7.89 -10.88
CA LYS A 77 6.28 8.17 -12.32
C LYS A 77 7.58 8.83 -12.81
N ILE A 78 8.06 9.84 -12.08
CA ILE A 78 9.35 10.51 -12.40
C ILE A 78 10.50 9.50 -12.34
N ARG A 79 10.59 8.69 -11.28
CA ARG A 79 11.65 7.66 -11.16
C ARG A 79 11.60 6.62 -12.29
N LYS A 80 10.41 6.16 -12.67
CA LYS A 80 10.22 5.21 -13.78
C LYS A 80 10.64 5.80 -15.12
N PHE A 81 10.39 7.10 -15.33
CA PHE A 81 10.91 7.81 -16.50
C PHE A 81 12.44 7.85 -16.49
N GLU A 82 13.06 8.20 -15.36
CA GLU A 82 14.53 8.25 -15.26
C GLU A 82 15.16 6.89 -15.56
N GLU A 83 14.61 5.82 -15.00
CA GLU A 83 15.07 4.45 -15.24
C GLU A 83 14.94 4.04 -16.72
N LYS A 84 13.78 4.29 -17.34
CA LYS A 84 13.57 3.98 -18.77
C LYS A 84 14.51 4.81 -19.66
N PHE A 85 14.66 6.09 -19.35
CA PHE A 85 15.54 6.98 -20.10
C PHE A 85 16.99 6.51 -20.03
N GLU A 86 17.48 6.15 -18.84
CA GLU A 86 18.85 5.67 -18.66
C GLU A 86 19.09 4.32 -19.37
N GLN A 87 18.10 3.43 -19.39
CA GLN A 87 18.18 2.18 -20.15
C GLN A 87 18.33 2.42 -21.66
N GLU A 88 17.62 3.40 -22.22
CA GLU A 88 17.59 3.72 -23.65
C GLU A 88 18.80 4.58 -24.08
N LYS A 89 19.09 5.63 -23.30
CA LYS A 89 20.10 6.64 -23.62
C LYS A 89 21.47 6.34 -23.04
N LYS A 90 21.58 5.39 -22.10
CA LYS A 90 22.81 5.01 -21.39
C LYS A 90 23.43 6.13 -20.56
N TYR A 91 22.65 7.15 -20.19
CA TYR A 91 23.05 8.19 -19.26
C TYR A 91 21.84 8.70 -18.45
N ARG A 92 22.12 9.35 -17.32
CA ARG A 92 21.09 9.90 -16.43
C ARG A 92 20.46 11.16 -17.04
N PRO A 93 19.11 11.26 -17.11
CA PRO A 93 18.47 12.44 -17.71
C PRO A 93 18.81 13.70 -16.91
N SER A 94 19.26 14.73 -17.63
CA SER A 94 19.49 16.07 -17.10
C SER A 94 18.16 16.80 -16.84
N HIS A 95 18.23 18.04 -16.33
CA HIS A 95 17.03 18.85 -16.18
C HIS A 95 16.37 19.12 -17.55
N GLY A 96 17.17 19.44 -18.57
CA GLY A 96 16.69 19.68 -19.93
C GLY A 96 15.96 18.47 -20.49
N ASP A 97 16.53 17.27 -20.35
CA ASP A 97 15.91 16.02 -20.83
C ASP A 97 14.56 15.74 -20.19
N LYS A 98 14.42 16.05 -18.88
CA LYS A 98 13.16 15.90 -18.14
C LYS A 98 12.13 16.92 -18.60
N THR A 99 12.53 18.18 -18.82
CA THR A 99 11.60 19.24 -19.25
C THR A 99 11.20 19.12 -20.72
N SER A 100 12.01 18.46 -21.55
CA SER A 100 11.67 18.12 -22.93
C SER A 100 10.49 17.15 -23.03
N ASN A 101 10.23 16.37 -21.98
CA ASN A 101 9.03 15.55 -21.90
C ASN A 101 7.89 16.31 -21.19
N PRO A 102 6.77 16.61 -21.88
CA PRO A 102 5.68 17.39 -21.29
C PRO A 102 4.98 16.66 -20.13
N GLU A 103 4.96 15.33 -20.13
CA GLU A 103 4.37 14.55 -19.03
C GLU A 103 5.23 14.64 -17.76
N VAL A 104 6.55 14.53 -17.90
CA VAL A 104 7.49 14.65 -16.77
C VAL A 104 7.46 16.06 -16.20
N LEU A 105 7.46 17.08 -17.06
CA LEU A 105 7.31 18.47 -16.65
C LEU A 105 6.02 18.68 -15.85
N LYS A 106 4.89 18.13 -16.33
CA LYS A 106 3.61 18.17 -15.60
C LYS A 106 3.72 17.49 -14.25
N TRP A 107 4.29 16.28 -14.17
CA TRP A 107 4.45 15.57 -12.89
C TRP A 107 5.34 16.32 -11.91
N MET A 108 6.41 16.98 -12.38
CA MET A 108 7.26 17.81 -11.54
C MET A 108 6.52 19.02 -10.97
N ASN A 109 5.72 19.70 -11.81
CA ASN A 109 4.93 20.85 -11.39
C ASN A 109 3.85 20.44 -10.37
N ASP A 110 3.12 19.36 -10.65
CA ASP A 110 2.09 18.81 -9.76
C ASP A 110 2.70 18.31 -8.44
N LEU A 111 3.94 17.77 -8.47
CA LEU A 111 4.66 17.36 -7.27
C LEU A 111 4.98 18.56 -6.36
N ALA A 112 5.43 19.67 -6.96
CA ALA A 112 5.70 20.91 -6.23
C ALA A 112 4.40 21.49 -5.63
N LYS A 113 3.31 21.50 -6.40
CA LYS A 113 1.98 21.93 -5.94
C LYS A 113 1.48 21.07 -4.78
N GLY A 114 1.52 19.75 -4.92
CA GLY A 114 1.09 18.82 -3.88
C GLY A 114 1.85 19.00 -2.57
N ARG A 115 3.18 19.19 -2.64
CA ARG A 115 4.01 19.49 -1.45
C ARG A 115 3.60 20.77 -0.74
N LYS A 116 3.33 21.84 -1.49
CA LYS A 116 2.84 23.12 -0.93
C LYS A 116 1.49 22.94 -0.24
N GLN A 117 0.56 22.21 -0.85
CA GLN A 117 -0.75 21.93 -0.25
C GLN A 117 -0.64 21.11 1.04
N LEU A 118 0.24 20.11 1.08
CA LEU A 118 0.48 19.31 2.28
C LEU A 118 1.07 20.17 3.42
N LYS A 119 2.06 21.02 3.10
CA LYS A 119 2.63 21.97 4.06
C LYS A 119 1.59 23.01 4.52
N GLY A 120 0.74 23.52 3.64
CA GLY A 120 -0.29 24.50 3.99
C GLY A 120 -1.40 23.95 4.90
N LYS A 121 -1.72 22.64 4.79
CA LYS A 121 -2.76 21.98 5.58
C LYS A 121 -2.24 21.33 6.88
N SER A 122 -0.95 21.02 6.97
CA SER A 122 -0.35 20.27 8.09
C SER A 122 0.57 21.09 9.00
N GLN A 123 0.62 22.42 8.86
CA GLN A 123 1.38 23.27 9.79
C GLN A 123 0.44 23.87 10.84
N PRO A 124 0.58 23.55 12.14
CA PRO A 124 0.29 24.56 13.15
C PRO A 124 1.22 25.73 12.88
N LYS A 125 0.67 26.94 12.71
CA LYS A 125 1.48 28.16 12.66
C LYS A 125 2.18 28.28 14.02
N ILE A 126 3.40 27.79 14.13
CA ILE A 126 4.25 28.08 15.28
C ILE A 126 4.62 29.55 15.12
N PHE A 127 3.78 30.42 15.70
CA PHE A 127 4.05 31.83 15.84
C PHE A 127 5.25 31.93 16.78
N PHE A 128 6.43 32.20 16.23
CA PHE A 128 7.56 32.61 17.04
C PHE A 128 7.35 34.09 17.37
N PRO A 129 6.97 34.46 18.60
CA PRO A 129 6.92 35.86 18.97
C PRO A 129 8.32 36.42 18.84
N HIS A 130 8.48 37.43 18.00
CA HIS A 130 9.67 38.27 18.00
C HIS A 130 9.77 38.88 19.40
N LYS A 131 10.78 38.48 20.19
CA LYS A 131 11.09 39.20 21.41
C LYS A 131 11.62 40.57 20.98
N GLY A 132 10.84 41.60 21.27
CA GLY A 132 11.27 42.99 21.12
C GLY A 132 12.55 43.19 21.91
N SER A 133 13.55 43.76 21.25
CA SER A 133 14.72 44.31 21.92
C SER A 133 14.25 45.53 22.70
N THR A 134 14.37 45.46 24.02
CA THR A 134 14.55 46.65 24.84
C THR A 134 15.94 47.24 24.61
#